data_AF-A0A838PWF5-F1
#
_entry.id   AF-A0A838PWF5-F1
#
_cell.length_a   1.000
_cell.length_b   1.000
_cell.length_c   1.000
_cell.angle_alpha   90.00
_cell.angle_beta   90.00
_cell.angle_gamma   90.00
#
_symmetry.space_group_name_H-M   'P 1'
#
loop_
_entity.id
_entity.type
_entity.pdbx_description
1 polymer ?
#
loop_
_entity_poly.entity_id
_entity_poly.type
_entity_poly.pdbx_seq_one_letter_code
_entity_poly.pdbx_strand_id
1 'polypeptide(L)'
;REGAEVVDPTEVERRYGVPPALVPDFIALRGDPSDGIPGAKGVGEKTAAALLTRHGSLEATLDGALGESSVRVRTGLLDASDELLAFKEVATLRDVEVELPPDRETDRAGAAGAARELGMNRLADRLESSAS
;
A
#
# COMPACT_ATOMS: atom_id res chain seq x y z
N ARG A 1 -12.88 -21.76 7.00
CA ARG A 1 -11.96 -20.70 7.45
C ARG A 1 -12.70 -19.39 7.19
N GLU A 2 -12.78 -18.51 8.18
CA GLU A 2 -13.12 -17.10 7.89
C GLU A 2 -12.19 -16.60 6.79
N GLY A 3 -12.74 -15.87 5.82
CA GLY A 3 -11.99 -15.36 4.68
C GLY A 3 -10.95 -14.31 5.09
N ALA A 4 -10.43 -13.58 4.10
CA ALA A 4 -9.65 -12.39 4.42
C ALA A 4 -10.51 -11.36 5.17
N GLU A 5 -9.89 -10.61 6.06
CA GLU A 5 -10.50 -9.46 6.72
C GLU A 5 -10.87 -8.40 5.66
N VAL A 6 -12.08 -7.85 5.75
CA VAL A 6 -12.52 -6.75 4.88
C VAL A 6 -11.92 -5.45 5.38
N VAL A 7 -11.14 -4.78 4.53
CA VAL A 7 -10.55 -3.46 4.82
C VAL A 7 -11.28 -2.41 3.99
N ASP A 8 -12.12 -1.62 4.65
CA ASP A 8 -12.83 -0.49 4.07
C ASP A 8 -12.15 0.85 4.46
N PRO A 9 -12.64 2.01 3.97
CA PRO A 9 -12.05 3.30 4.34
C PRO A 9 -11.98 3.57 5.84
N THR A 10 -12.98 3.14 6.63
CA THR A 10 -12.99 3.31 8.08
C THR A 10 -11.89 2.47 8.74
N GLU A 11 -11.68 1.26 8.25
CA GLU A 11 -10.62 0.38 8.73
C GLU A 11 -9.22 0.93 8.37
N VAL A 12 -9.06 1.57 7.21
CA VAL A 12 -7.82 2.28 6.83
C VAL A 12 -7.52 3.41 7.82
N GLU A 13 -8.51 4.26 8.10
CA GLU A 13 -8.36 5.35 9.08
C GLU A 13 -8.03 4.81 10.48
N ARG A 14 -8.68 3.72 10.90
CA ARG A 14 -8.42 3.06 12.18
C ARG A 14 -6.98 2.53 12.27
N ARG A 15 -6.46 1.96 11.18
CA ARG A 15 -5.12 1.36 11.13
C ARG A 15 -4.02 2.41 11.08
N TYR A 16 -4.16 3.41 10.22
CA TYR A 16 -3.07 4.31 9.86
C TYR A 16 -3.25 5.74 10.36
N GLY A 17 -4.44 6.10 10.85
CA GLY A 17 -4.76 7.46 11.29
C GLY A 17 -4.86 8.48 10.16
N VAL A 18 -4.99 8.01 8.92
CA VAL A 18 -5.17 8.83 7.72
C VAL A 18 -6.24 8.22 6.81
N PRO A 19 -7.01 9.02 6.05
CA PRO A 19 -7.94 8.51 5.06
C PRO A 19 -7.20 7.80 3.91
N PRO A 20 -7.85 6.90 3.16
CA PRO A 20 -7.23 6.18 2.04
C PRO A 20 -6.51 7.07 1.02
N ALA A 21 -7.06 8.26 0.76
CA ALA A 21 -6.48 9.21 -0.18
C ALA A 21 -5.09 9.74 0.23
N LEU A 22 -4.72 9.67 1.50
CA LEU A 22 -3.42 10.11 2.03
C LEU A 22 -2.46 8.95 2.32
N VAL A 23 -2.83 7.72 1.99
CA VAL A 23 -1.95 6.56 2.17
C VAL A 23 -0.64 6.70 1.39
N PRO A 24 -0.61 7.20 0.14
CA PRO A 24 0.66 7.45 -0.57
C PRO A 24 1.56 8.46 0.14
N ASP A 25 1.00 9.59 0.60
CA ASP A 25 1.73 10.60 1.38
C ASP A 25 2.27 10.02 2.69
N PHE A 26 1.47 9.17 3.33
CA PHE A 26 1.84 8.50 4.57
C PHE A 26 3.00 7.53 4.37
N ILE A 27 2.95 6.70 3.31
CA ILE A 27 4.02 5.80 2.90
C ILE A 27 5.30 6.58 2.61
N ALA A 28 5.20 7.66 1.82
CA ALA A 28 6.33 8.51 1.49
C ALA A 28 7.03 9.06 2.74
N LEU A 29 6.26 9.47 3.75
CA LEU A 29 6.80 9.98 5.01
C LEU A 29 7.40 8.90 5.91
N ARG A 30 6.69 7.78 6.12
CA ARG A 30 7.08 6.75 7.10
C ARG A 30 8.08 5.73 6.57
N GLY A 31 8.13 5.56 5.25
CA GLY A 31 8.86 4.50 4.57
C GLY A 31 8.06 3.21 4.33
N ASP A 32 8.43 2.50 3.28
CA ASP A 32 8.02 1.13 2.99
C ASP A 32 9.25 0.28 2.62
N PRO A 33 9.78 -0.53 3.55
CA PRO A 33 10.95 -1.36 3.28
C PRO A 33 10.75 -2.39 2.16
N SER A 34 9.51 -2.83 1.90
CA SER A 34 9.24 -3.83 0.87
C SER A 34 9.38 -3.27 -0.54
N ASP A 35 9.03 -1.98 -0.70
CA ASP A 35 9.21 -1.21 -1.94
C ASP A 35 10.53 -0.41 -1.96
N GLY A 36 11.39 -0.60 -0.96
CA GLY A 36 12.67 0.10 -0.88
C GLY A 36 12.56 1.60 -0.58
N ILE A 37 11.42 2.06 -0.06
CA ILE A 37 11.16 3.45 0.32
C ILE A 37 11.65 3.68 1.75
N PRO A 38 12.71 4.48 2.00
CA PRO A 38 13.24 4.68 3.35
C PRO A 38 12.38 5.62 4.21
N GLY A 39 11.69 6.57 3.57
CA GLY A 39 10.92 7.63 4.24
C GLY A 39 11.78 8.73 4.88
N ALA A 40 11.12 9.66 5.57
CA ALA A 40 11.78 10.79 6.22
C ALA A 40 12.44 10.37 7.54
N LYS A 41 13.72 10.72 7.72
CA LYS A 41 14.46 10.33 8.92
C LYS A 41 13.83 10.91 10.19
N GLY A 42 13.43 10.03 11.11
CA GLY A 42 12.79 10.45 12.35
C GLY A 42 11.28 10.66 12.25
N VAL A 43 10.68 10.36 11.10
CA VAL A 43 9.24 10.31 10.90
C VAL A 43 8.82 8.85 10.83
N GLY A 44 8.23 8.35 11.92
CA GLY A 44 7.56 7.05 11.93
C GLY A 44 6.06 7.20 11.69
N GLU A 45 5.35 6.07 11.63
CA GLU A 45 3.89 5.95 11.51
C GLU A 45 3.09 7.05 12.21
N LYS A 46 3.24 7.16 13.54
CA LYS A 46 2.47 8.13 14.34
C LYS A 46 2.78 9.58 13.97
N THR A 47 4.04 9.87 13.67
CA THR A 47 4.48 11.21 13.28
C THR A 47 3.96 11.54 11.88
N ALA A 48 4.05 10.60 10.93
CA ALA A 48 3.52 10.78 9.58
C ALA A 48 2.01 11.08 9.61
N ALA A 49 1.22 10.27 10.33
CA ALA A 49 -0.21 10.50 10.48
C ALA A 49 -0.53 11.86 11.12
N ALA A 50 0.21 12.25 12.17
CA ALA A 50 0.02 13.54 12.82
C ALA A 50 0.36 14.73 11.91
N LEU A 51 1.44 14.62 11.12
CA LEU A 51 1.84 15.64 10.14
C LEU A 51 0.75 15.79 9.07
N LEU A 52 0.27 14.68 8.52
CA LEU A 52 -0.76 14.69 7.47
C LEU A 52 -2.13 15.13 8.00
N THR A 53 -2.48 14.79 9.24
CA THR A 53 -3.70 15.32 9.89
C THR A 53 -3.62 16.83 10.05
N ARG A 54 -2.43 17.37 10.37
CA ARG A 54 -2.22 18.80 10.59
C ARG A 54 -2.18 19.60 9.29
N HIS A 55 -1.54 19.05 8.27
CA HIS A 55 -1.20 19.79 7.05
C HIS A 55 -2.01 19.36 5.81
N GLY A 56 -2.63 18.19 5.84
CA GLY A 56 -3.54 17.69 4.81
C GLY A 56 -2.88 16.99 3.62
N SER A 57 -1.57 17.17 3.39
CA SER A 57 -0.81 16.50 2.31
C SER A 57 0.68 16.47 2.62
N LEU A 58 1.44 15.68 1.86
CA LEU A 58 2.90 15.69 1.90
C LEU A 58 3.45 17.07 1.51
N GLU A 59 2.95 17.66 0.42
CA GLU A 59 3.40 18.96 -0.09
C GLU A 59 3.23 20.05 0.99
N ALA A 60 2.04 20.13 1.58
CA ALA A 60 1.79 21.08 2.67
C ALA A 60 2.63 20.76 3.93
N THR A 61 2.96 19.49 4.18
CA THR A 61 3.87 19.10 5.26
C THR A 61 5.29 19.60 5.02
N LEU A 62 5.78 19.53 3.79
CA LEU A 62 7.08 20.03 3.39
C LEU A 62 7.14 21.57 3.43
N ASP A 63 6.10 22.24 2.93
CA ASP A 63 5.97 23.70 3.02
C ASP A 63 6.01 24.19 4.48
N GLY A 64 5.36 23.44 5.38
CA GLY A 64 5.33 23.72 6.81
C GLY A 64 6.56 23.25 7.59
N ALA A 65 7.55 22.60 6.95
CA ALA A 65 8.63 21.90 7.66
C ALA A 65 9.48 22.83 8.54
N LEU A 66 9.73 24.07 8.11
CA LEU A 66 10.50 25.05 8.89
C LEU A 66 9.87 25.37 10.25
N GLY A 67 8.54 25.27 10.36
CA GLY A 67 7.79 25.49 11.59
C GLY A 67 7.70 24.25 12.51
N GLU A 68 8.22 23.09 12.08
CA GLU A 68 8.18 21.88 12.91
C GLU A 68 9.10 22.04 14.12
N SER A 69 8.57 21.79 15.31
CA SER A 69 9.27 21.92 16.59
C SER A 69 10.39 20.90 16.77
N SER A 70 10.17 19.65 16.34
CA SER A 70 11.16 18.59 16.45
C SER A 70 12.27 18.82 15.45
N VAL A 71 13.47 19.14 15.94
CA VAL A 71 14.66 19.34 15.09
C VAL A 71 14.91 18.13 14.20
N ARG A 72 14.78 16.91 14.75
CA ARG A 72 15.02 15.68 13.99
C ARG A 72 14.03 15.50 12.85
N VAL A 73 12.73 15.75 13.09
CA VAL A 73 11.69 15.65 12.06
C VAL A 73 11.89 16.74 11.02
N ARG A 74 12.10 17.99 11.46
CA ARG A 74 12.36 19.13 10.58
C ARG A 74 13.53 18.85 9.63
N THR A 75 14.67 18.42 10.16
CA THR A 75 15.83 18.04 9.35
C THR A 75 15.50 16.88 8.41
N GLY A 76 14.81 15.83 8.88
CA GLY A 76 14.41 14.70 8.03
C GLY A 76 13.47 15.07 6.88
N LEU A 77 12.59 16.06 7.08
CA LEU A 77 11.72 16.59 6.03
C LEU A 77 12.52 17.45 5.04
N LEU A 78 13.32 18.40 5.54
CA LEU A 78 14.06 19.35 4.70
C LEU A 78 15.16 18.68 3.87
N ASP A 79 15.91 17.74 4.46
CA ASP A 79 17.03 17.08 3.79
C ASP A 79 16.58 16.13 2.66
N ALA A 80 15.33 15.65 2.73
CA ALA A 80 14.79 14.63 1.83
C ALA A 80 13.56 15.12 1.04
N SER A 81 13.25 16.42 0.99
CA SER A 81 12.02 16.94 0.36
C SER A 81 11.75 16.38 -1.04
N ASP A 82 12.74 16.46 -1.93
CA ASP A 82 12.59 15.99 -3.33
C ASP A 82 12.42 14.46 -3.40
N GLU A 83 13.14 13.73 -2.54
CA GLU A 83 13.02 12.27 -2.45
C GLU A 83 11.64 11.85 -1.93
N LEU A 84 11.10 12.55 -0.94
CA LEU A 84 9.77 12.27 -0.38
C LEU A 84 8.68 12.45 -1.44
N LEU A 85 8.79 13.48 -2.29
CA LEU A 85 7.88 13.64 -3.43
C LEU A 85 8.02 12.49 -4.43
N ALA A 86 9.23 12.06 -4.74
CA ALA A 86 9.46 10.88 -5.58
C ALA A 86 8.92 9.59 -4.96
N PHE A 87 9.01 9.44 -3.63
CA PHE A 87 8.46 8.28 -2.93
C PHE A 87 6.93 8.28 -2.97
N LYS A 88 6.29 9.45 -2.86
CA LYS A 88 4.84 9.57 -3.04
C LYS A 88 4.43 9.14 -4.44
N GLU A 89 5.20 9.53 -5.46
CA GLU A 89 4.97 9.11 -6.84
C GLU A 89 5.04 7.58 -7.00
N VAL A 90 6.04 6.93 -6.39
CA VAL A 90 6.17 5.46 -6.39
C VAL A 90 5.01 4.79 -5.64
N ALA A 91 4.61 5.33 -4.49
CA ALA A 91 3.53 4.77 -3.68
C ALA A 91 2.12 5.01 -4.26
N THR A 92 1.99 5.88 -5.27
CA THR A 92 0.70 6.23 -5.88
C THR A 92 0.36 5.24 -7.00
N LEU A 93 -0.73 4.51 -6.82
CA LEU A 93 -1.29 3.67 -7.87
C LEU A 93 -1.72 4.52 -9.08
N ARG A 94 -1.41 4.04 -10.27
CA ARG A 94 -1.73 4.69 -11.54
C ARG A 94 -2.72 3.83 -12.31
N ASP A 95 -3.73 4.46 -12.88
CA ASP A 95 -4.56 3.82 -13.89
C ASP A 95 -3.74 3.62 -15.17
N VAL A 96 -3.75 2.39 -15.67
CA VAL A 96 -3.07 2.02 -16.91
C VAL A 96 -4.07 1.31 -17.81
N GLU A 97 -4.03 1.60 -19.11
CA GLU A 97 -4.87 0.90 -20.07
C GLU A 97 -4.38 -0.54 -20.23
N VAL A 98 -5.25 -1.50 -19.94
CA VAL A 98 -4.97 -2.94 -20.07
C VAL A 98 -6.11 -3.59 -20.84
N GLU A 99 -5.76 -4.42 -21.83
CA GLU A 99 -6.73 -5.29 -22.48
C GLU A 99 -7.07 -6.45 -21.55
N LEU A 100 -8.31 -6.47 -21.05
CA LEU A 100 -8.78 -7.54 -20.19
C LEU A 100 -9.13 -8.77 -21.03
N PRO A 101 -8.74 -9.99 -20.60
CA PRO A 101 -9.23 -11.20 -21.23
C PRO A 101 -10.77 -11.29 -21.07
N PRO A 102 -11.47 -11.93 -22.01
CA PRO A 102 -12.92 -12.08 -21.90
C PRO A 102 -13.30 -12.87 -20.66
N ASP A 103 -14.39 -12.45 -20.00
CA ASP A 103 -14.97 -13.18 -18.88
C ASP A 103 -15.39 -14.58 -19.32
N ARG A 104 -15.05 -15.57 -18.49
CA ARG A 104 -15.44 -16.96 -18.69
C ARG A 104 -15.66 -17.64 -17.35
N GLU A 105 -16.47 -18.69 -17.36
CA GLU A 105 -16.58 -19.55 -16.19
C GLU A 105 -15.22 -20.16 -15.82
N THR A 106 -15.00 -20.30 -14.52
CA THR A 106 -13.77 -20.91 -14.01
C THR A 106 -13.76 -22.40 -14.34
N ASP A 107 -12.86 -22.80 -15.24
CA ASP A 107 -12.64 -24.22 -15.57
C ASP A 107 -11.87 -24.93 -14.45
N ARG A 108 -12.62 -25.44 -13.47
CA ARG A 108 -12.05 -26.14 -12.32
C ARG A 108 -11.42 -27.49 -12.68
N ALA A 109 -11.95 -28.18 -13.69
CA ALA A 109 -11.41 -29.46 -14.14
C ALA A 109 -10.06 -29.27 -14.85
N GLY A 110 -9.99 -28.31 -15.78
CA GLY A 110 -8.73 -27.93 -16.41
C GLY A 110 -7.70 -27.42 -15.41
N ALA A 111 -8.12 -26.61 -14.42
CA ALA A 111 -7.24 -26.16 -13.35
C ALA A 111 -6.71 -27.33 -12.48
N ALA A 112 -7.53 -28.35 -12.21
CA ALA A 112 -7.08 -29.55 -11.50
C ALA A 112 -6.05 -30.35 -12.31
N GLY A 113 -6.28 -30.49 -13.62
CA GLY A 113 -5.31 -31.10 -14.54
C GLY A 113 -3.96 -30.38 -14.52
N ALA A 114 -3.96 -29.05 -14.70
CA ALA A 114 -2.75 -28.23 -14.65
C ALA A 114 -2.02 -28.34 -13.29
N ALA A 115 -2.78 -28.37 -12.19
CA ALA A 115 -2.21 -28.56 -10.86
C ALA A 115 -1.50 -29.93 -10.72
N ARG A 116 -2.06 -31.01 -11.30
CA ARG A 116 -1.42 -32.34 -11.28
C ARG A 116 -0.13 -32.37 -12.09
N GLU A 117 -0.11 -31.74 -13.26
CA GLU A 117 1.09 -31.64 -14.10
C GLU A 117 2.25 -30.95 -13.36
N LEU A 118 1.92 -29.97 -12.51
CA LEU A 118 2.87 -29.29 -11.62
C LEU A 118 3.17 -30.06 -10.31
N GLY A 119 2.62 -31.27 -10.13
CA GLY A 119 2.79 -32.11 -8.94
C GLY A 119 1.97 -31.66 -7.72
N MET A 120 1.05 -30.73 -7.87
CA MET A 120 0.22 -30.17 -6.80
C MET A 120 -1.03 -31.01 -6.53
N ASN A 121 -0.87 -32.29 -6.23
CA ASN A 121 -1.97 -33.26 -6.13
C ASN A 121 -3.08 -32.85 -5.15
N ARG A 122 -2.73 -32.35 -3.95
CA ARG A 122 -3.74 -31.88 -2.97
C ARG A 122 -4.55 -30.68 -3.47
N LEU A 123 -3.95 -29.82 -4.29
CA LEU A 123 -4.68 -28.69 -4.88
C LEU A 123 -5.63 -29.20 -5.96
N ALA A 124 -5.18 -30.11 -6.82
CA ALA A 124 -5.99 -30.72 -7.87
C ALA A 124 -7.24 -31.40 -7.30
N ASP A 125 -7.10 -32.20 -6.25
CA ASP A 125 -8.23 -32.91 -5.64
C ASP A 125 -9.28 -31.93 -5.07
N ARG A 126 -8.84 -30.82 -4.47
CA ARG A 126 -9.77 -29.76 -4.00
C ARG A 126 -10.48 -29.06 -5.15
N LEU A 127 -9.77 -28.78 -6.25
CA LEU A 127 -10.35 -28.13 -7.42
C LEU A 127 -11.42 -29.02 -8.07
N GLU A 128 -11.13 -30.31 -8.25
CA GLU A 128 -12.12 -31.29 -8.72
C GLU A 128 -13.32 -31.42 -7.80
N SER A 129 -13.10 -31.51 -6.49
CA SER A 129 -14.18 -31.62 -5.51
C SER A 129 -15.11 -30.39 -5.48
N SER A 130 -14.60 -29.25 -5.93
CA SER A 130 -15.38 -28.00 -6.06
C SER A 130 -16.00 -27.81 -7.44
N ALA A 131 -15.70 -28.68 -8.40
CA ALA A 131 -16.30 -28.67 -9.74
C ALA A 131 -17.64 -29.43 -9.80
N SER A 132 -17.91 -30.27 -8.80
CA SER A 132 -19.19 -30.96 -8.57
C SER A 132 -20.11 -30.15 -7.67
#